data_AF-A0A9Q8E8P4-F1
#
_entry.id   AF-A0A9Q8E8P4-F1
#
_cell.length_a   1.000
_cell.length_b   1.000
_cell.length_c   1.000
_cell.angle_alpha   90.00
_cell.angle_beta   90.00
_cell.angle_gamma   90.00
#
_symmetry.space_group_name_H-M   'P 1'
#
loop_
_entity.id
_entity.type
_entity.pdbx_description
1 polymer ?
#
loop_
_entity_poly.entity_id
_entity_poly.type
_entity_poly.pdbx_seq_one_letter_code
_entity_poly.pdbx_strand_id
1 'polypeptide(L)'
;MSHTIRDKQKLKARTSKIQGQVAALKTMLDEPHECAAVLQQIAAIRGAVNGLMREVIKGHLTEHIVHQGDEIKREEDLDVILKVLDSYIK
;
A
#
# COMPACT_ATOMS: atom_id res chain seq x y z
N MET A 1 15.85 -10.14 -8.11
CA MET A 1 14.40 -10.47 -8.20
C MET A 1 13.64 -9.32 -7.57
N SER A 2 12.52 -8.87 -8.13
CA SER A 2 11.75 -7.76 -7.54
C SER A 2 11.24 -8.13 -6.14
N HIS A 3 11.32 -7.18 -5.20
CA HIS A 3 10.85 -7.28 -3.82
C HIS A 3 9.40 -7.75 -3.73
N THR A 4 8.58 -7.35 -4.71
CA THR A 4 7.18 -7.77 -4.80
C THR A 4 7.01 -9.27 -5.09
N ILE A 5 7.99 -9.91 -5.72
CA ILE A 5 8.03 -11.34 -5.97
C ILE A 5 8.50 -12.08 -4.71
N ARG A 6 9.55 -11.58 -4.05
CA ARG A 6 10.06 -12.16 -2.78
C ARG A 6 8.99 -12.12 -1.70
N ASP A 7 8.35 -10.97 -1.53
CA ASP A 7 7.39 -10.71 -0.45
C ASP A 7 5.93 -11.01 -0.88
N LYS A 8 5.75 -11.69 -2.02
CA LYS A 8 4.46 -11.93 -2.69
C LYS A 8 3.36 -12.43 -1.76
N GLN A 9 3.62 -13.45 -0.94
CA GLN A 9 2.61 -14.03 -0.06
C GLN A 9 2.14 -13.03 1.01
N LYS A 10 3.08 -12.28 1.59
CA LYS A 10 2.79 -11.24 2.58
C LYS A 10 1.97 -10.11 1.97
N LEU A 11 2.35 -9.64 0.78
CA LEU A 11 1.64 -8.57 0.07
C LEU A 11 0.22 -9.03 -0.31
N LYS A 12 0.07 -10.24 -0.86
CA LYS A 12 -1.24 -10.83 -1.18
C LYS A 12 -2.14 -10.92 0.04
N ALA A 13 -1.63 -11.40 1.18
CA ALA A 13 -2.43 -11.50 2.41
C ALA A 13 -2.97 -10.12 2.87
N ARG A 14 -2.14 -9.07 2.79
CA ARG A 14 -2.57 -7.69 3.08
C ARG A 14 -3.63 -7.22 2.09
N THR A 15 -3.45 -7.46 0.79
CA THR A 15 -4.42 -7.09 -0.25
C THR A 15 -5.76 -7.80 -0.06
N SER A 16 -5.76 -9.09 0.26
CA SER A 16 -6.99 -9.85 0.55
C SER A 16 -7.73 -9.29 1.77
N LYS A 17 -7.01 -8.85 2.80
CA LYS A 17 -7.62 -8.18 3.97
C LYS A 17 -8.29 -6.86 3.58
N ILE A 18 -7.62 -6.03 2.78
CA ILE A 18 -8.19 -4.76 2.28
C ILE A 18 -9.45 -5.03 1.45
N GLN A 19 -9.41 -6.03 0.56
CA GLN A 19 -10.56 -6.42 -0.24
C GLN A 19 -11.77 -6.80 0.64
N GLY A 20 -11.55 -7.57 1.71
CA GLY A 20 -12.60 -7.90 2.67
C GLY A 20 -13.17 -6.67 3.39
N GLN A 21 -12.33 -5.71 3.75
CA GLN A 21 -12.78 -4.46 4.37
C GLN A 21 -13.63 -3.61 3.41
N VAL A 22 -13.26 -3.53 2.13
CA VAL A 22 -14.02 -2.82 1.09
C VAL A 22 -15.35 -3.52 0.81
N ALA A 23 -15.37 -4.85 0.75
CA ALA A 23 -16.60 -5.62 0.59
C ALA A 23 -17.56 -5.38 1.76
N ALA A 24 -17.05 -5.38 3.00
CA ALA A 24 -17.84 -5.07 4.19
C ALA A 24 -18.38 -3.63 4.15
N LEU A 25 -17.58 -2.65 3.72
CA LEU A 25 -18.05 -1.27 3.56
C LEU A 25 -19.22 -1.19 2.56
N LYS A 26 -19.15 -1.93 1.45
CA LYS A 26 -20.25 -1.97 0.48
C LYS A 26 -21.54 -2.49 1.11
N THR A 27 -21.47 -3.63 1.81
CA THR A 27 -22.62 -4.17 2.56
C THR A 27 -23.16 -3.15 3.57
N MET A 28 -22.28 -2.45 4.29
CA MET A 28 -22.68 -1.44 5.26
C MET A 28 -23.39 -0.23 4.65
N LEU A 29 -23.20 0.04 3.35
CA LEU A 29 -23.88 1.12 2.63
C LEU A 29 -25.21 0.66 2.02
N ASP A 30 -25.37 -0.64 1.78
CA ASP A 30 -26.62 -1.24 1.29
C ASP A 30 -27.63 -1.47 2.44
N GLU A 31 -27.14 -1.56 3.70
CA GLU A 31 -27.93 -1.79 4.91
C GLU A 31 -27.92 -0.58 5.85
N PRO A 32 -28.96 -0.38 6.70
CA PRO A 32 -28.96 0.69 7.68
C PRO A 32 -27.90 0.46 8.77
N HIS A 33 -26.80 1.22 8.70
CA HIS A 33 -25.75 1.30 9.72
C HIS A 33 -25.59 2.71 10.28
N GLU A 34 -25.05 2.81 11.50
CA GLU A 34 -24.68 4.09 12.07
C GLU A 34 -23.55 4.76 11.26
N CYS A 35 -23.68 6.06 10.99
CA CYS A 35 -22.68 6.83 10.26
C CYS A 35 -21.28 6.73 10.90
N ALA A 36 -21.20 6.66 12.23
CA ALA A 36 -19.95 6.49 12.96
C ALA A 36 -19.23 5.18 12.61
N ALA A 37 -19.97 4.07 12.46
CA ALA A 37 -19.41 2.78 12.09
C ALA A 37 -18.86 2.79 10.65
N VAL A 38 -19.58 3.42 9.72
CA VAL A 38 -19.13 3.60 8.32
C VAL A 38 -17.83 4.41 8.28
N LEU A 39 -17.75 5.52 9.04
CA LEU A 39 -16.54 6.34 9.13
C LEU A 39 -15.34 5.55 9.70
N GLN A 40 -15.57 4.73 10.74
CA GLN A 40 -14.53 3.87 11.30
C GLN A 40 -14.04 2.83 10.28
N GLN A 41 -14.94 2.24 9.49
CA GLN A 41 -14.58 1.29 8.46
C GLN A 41 -13.72 1.92 7.36
N ILE A 42 -14.08 3.13 6.91
CA ILE A 42 -13.28 3.91 5.95
C ILE A 42 -11.89 4.22 6.53
N ALA A 43 -11.82 4.65 7.79
CA ALA A 43 -10.55 4.91 8.46
C ALA A 43 -9.67 3.64 8.55
N ALA A 44 -10.28 2.49 8.83
CA ALA A 44 -9.58 1.20 8.88
C ALA A 44 -9.04 0.77 7.51
N ILE A 45 -9.81 0.98 6.43
CA ILE A 45 -9.36 0.74 5.04
C ILE A 45 -8.16 1.64 4.72
N ARG A 46 -8.26 2.94 5.00
CA ARG A 46 -7.16 3.89 4.79
C ARG A 46 -5.90 3.46 5.53
N GLY A 47 -6.02 3.07 6.79
CA GLY A 47 -4.90 2.56 7.59
C GLY A 47 -4.26 1.30 7.00
N ALA A 48 -5.07 0.36 6.52
CA ALA A 48 -4.58 -0.86 5.89
C ALA A 48 -3.85 -0.60 4.56
N VAL A 49 -4.37 0.29 3.72
CA VAL A 49 -3.74 0.73 2.47
C VAL A 49 -2.40 1.42 2.76
N ASN A 50 -2.36 2.31 3.75
CA ASN A 50 -1.12 2.99 4.16
C ASN A 50 -0.06 1.99 4.66
N GLY A 51 -0.49 0.97 5.41
CA GLY A 51 0.40 -0.10 5.85
C GLY A 51 0.97 -0.94 4.70
N LEU A 52 0.17 -1.21 3.66
CA LEU A 52 0.63 -1.89 2.45
C LEU A 52 1.62 -1.01 1.67
N MET A 53 1.30 0.27 1.47
CA MET A 53 2.17 1.23 0.78
C MET A 53 3.56 1.29 1.43
N ARG A 54 3.62 1.42 2.76
CA ARG A 54 4.87 1.46 3.52
C ARG A 54 5.73 0.21 3.31
N GLU A 55 5.13 -0.96 3.24
CA GLU A 55 5.84 -2.22 3.00
C GLU A 55 6.46 -2.26 1.60
N VAL A 56 5.70 -1.85 0.58
CA VAL A 56 6.17 -1.84 -0.81
C VAL A 56 7.29 -0.81 -0.99
N ILE A 57 7.13 0.42 -0.48
CA ILE A 57 8.17 1.45 -0.52
C ILE A 57 9.46 0.96 0.14
N LYS A 58 9.35 0.32 1.32
CA LYS A 58 10.54 -0.23 2.00
C LYS A 58 11.25 -1.26 1.14
N GLY A 59 10.51 -2.19 0.54
CA GLY A 59 11.07 -3.20 -0.36
C GLY A 59 11.76 -2.56 -1.57
N HIS A 60 11.13 -1.55 -2.17
CA HIS A 60 11.65 -0.85 -3.32
C HIS A 60 12.96 -0.12 -2.98
N LEU A 61 12.98 0.70 -1.93
CA LEU A 61 14.18 1.42 -1.48
C LEU A 61 15.34 0.46 -1.17
N THR A 62 15.06 -0.66 -0.51
CA THR A 62 16.10 -1.61 -0.13
C THR A 62 16.74 -2.26 -1.36
N GLU A 63 15.95 -2.70 -2.33
CA GLU A 63 16.49 -3.45 -3.47
C GLU A 63 16.99 -2.58 -4.62
N HIS A 64 16.27 -1.50 -4.92
CA HIS A 64 16.48 -0.71 -6.12
C HIS A 64 17.33 0.53 -5.86
N ILE A 65 17.46 0.96 -4.60
CA ILE A 65 18.32 2.09 -4.22
C ILE A 65 19.53 1.59 -3.44
N VAL A 66 19.33 0.92 -2.30
CA VAL A 66 20.44 0.53 -1.39
C VAL A 66 21.35 -0.55 -1.99
N HIS A 67 20.77 -1.55 -2.66
CA HIS A 67 21.54 -2.66 -3.24
C HIS A 67 21.87 -2.50 -4.73
N GLN A 68 21.48 -1.38 -5.34
CA GLN A 68 21.77 -1.09 -6.74
C GLN A 68 23.17 -0.45 -6.87
N GLY A 69 24.07 -1.11 -7.60
CA GLY A 69 25.43 -0.61 -7.82
C GLY A 69 25.53 0.50 -8.86
N ASP A 70 24.61 0.54 -9.83
CA ASP A 70 24.57 1.52 -10.92
C ASP A 70 23.90 2.83 -10.49
N GLU A 71 24.64 3.93 -10.55
CA GLU A 71 24.18 5.25 -10.12
C GLU A 71 23.02 5.78 -10.95
N ILE A 72 23.08 5.62 -12.28
CA ILE A 72 22.03 6.12 -13.19
C ILE A 72 20.71 5.40 -12.86
N LYS A 73 20.77 4.07 -12.64
CA LYS A 73 19.58 3.31 -12.26
C LYS A 73 19.03 3.72 -10.89
N ARG A 74 19.90 4.08 -9.92
CA ARG A 74 19.43 4.58 -8.62
C ARG A 74 18.69 5.92 -8.76
N GLU A 75 19.18 6.82 -9.61
CA GLU A 75 18.51 8.11 -9.86
C GLU A 75 17.15 7.90 -10.53
N GLU A 76 17.06 7.00 -11.52
CA GLU A 76 15.80 6.65 -12.17
C GLU A 76 14.78 6.06 -11.17
N ASP A 77 15.21 5.12 -10.32
CA ASP A 77 14.33 4.51 -9.31
C ASP A 77 13.96 5.50 -8.18
N LEU A 78 14.83 6.48 -7.86
CA LEU A 78 14.52 7.55 -6.92
C LEU A 78 13.38 8.43 -7.41
N ASP A 79 13.41 8.83 -8.69
CA ASP A 79 12.34 9.63 -9.30
C ASP A 79 10.98 8.91 -9.27
N VAL A 80 10.98 7.58 -9.42
CA VAL A 80 9.78 6.77 -9.29
C VAL A 80 9.22 6.85 -7.86
N ILE A 81 10.08 6.72 -6.84
CA ILE A 81 9.67 6.82 -5.44
C ILE A 81 9.12 8.22 -5.11
N LEU A 82 9.80 9.29 -5.55
CA LEU A 82 9.38 10.67 -5.26
C LEU A 82 7.97 10.95 -5.79
N LYS A 83 7.67 10.53 -7.03
CA LYS A 83 6.33 10.65 -7.61
C LYS A 83 5.26 9.93 -6.79
N VAL A 84 5.57 8.75 -6.26
CA VAL A 84 4.65 8.00 -5.39
C VAL A 84 4.47 8.72 -4.05
N LEU A 85 5.55 9.22 -3.44
CA LEU A 85 5.51 9.94 -2.16
C LEU A 85 4.67 11.23 -2.25
N ASP A 86 4.80 11.99 -3.34
CA ASP A 86 4.00 13.20 -3.58
C ASP A 86 2.49 12.92 -3.63
N SER A 87 2.10 11.71 -4.07
CA SER A 87 0.70 11.27 -4.06
C SER A 87 0.25 10.73 -2.71
N TYR A 88 1.19 10.23 -1.90
CA TYR A 88 0.92 9.53 -0.64
C TYR A 88 0.88 10.45 0.59
N ILE A 89 1.67 11.53 0.58
CA ILE A 89 1.84 12.44 1.73
C ILE A 89 0.78 13.57 1.75
N LYS A 90 0.00 13.72 0.67
CA LYS A 90 -1.13 14.66 0.62
C LYS A 90 -2.25 14.28 1.58
#